data_AF-A0A2P2I5L2-F1
#
_entry.id   AF-A0A2P2I5L2-F1
#
_cell.length_a   1.000
_cell.length_b   1.000
_cell.length_c   1.000
_cell.angle_alpha   90.00
_cell.angle_beta   90.00
_cell.angle_gamma   90.00
#
_symmetry.space_group_name_H-M   'P 1'
#
loop_
_entity.id
_entity.type
_entity.pdbx_description
1 polymer ?
#
loop_
_entity_poly.entity_id
_entity_poly.type
_entity_poly.pdbx_seq_one_letter_code
_entity_poly.pdbx_strand_id
1 'polypeptide(L)'
;KILPILVRELTTSKNKEIRKTLCEFLDQLVHTWPTHAMDKHSALLAEGIKKGICDADSEARAFSRKAYWGYADHFKEEADKLLNSLEGSYRKMLQGEMGGSMSNSSSSHSLQHQSNPPPAKPALPPRTSWSRSSTSSNSTSDYHHHP
;
A
#
# COMPACT_ATOMS: atom_id res chain seq x y z
N LYS A 1 28.89 -11.87 14.30
CA LYS A 1 28.49 -10.56 14.87
C LYS A 1 28.14 -9.56 13.74
N ILE A 2 27.17 -9.87 12.88
CA ILE A 2 26.83 -9.02 11.71
C ILE A 2 25.44 -8.37 11.84
N LEU A 3 24.48 -9.06 12.46
CA LEU A 3 23.09 -8.61 12.61
C LEU A 3 22.93 -7.22 13.25
N PRO A 4 23.60 -6.88 14.38
CA PRO A 4 23.47 -5.56 14.98
C PRO A 4 23.98 -4.41 14.09
N ILE A 5 24.99 -4.69 13.25
CA ILE A 5 25.55 -3.69 12.33
C ILE A 5 24.56 -3.44 11.21
N LEU A 6 24.02 -4.50 10.61
CA LEU A 6 23.06 -4.40 9.50
C LEU A 6 21.81 -3.60 9.89
N VAL A 7 21.19 -3.94 11.03
CA VAL A 7 19.96 -3.27 11.49
C VAL A 7 20.23 -1.80 11.84
N ARG A 8 21.41 -1.49 12.38
CA ARG A 8 21.83 -0.10 12.64
C ARG A 8 21.96 0.67 11.34
N GLU A 9 22.72 0.16 10.37
CA GLU A 9 22.92 0.84 9.08
C GLU A 9 21.61 1.02 8.30
N LEU A 10 20.68 0.05 8.38
CA LEU A 10 19.35 0.17 7.78
C LEU A 10 18.58 1.36 8.35
N THR A 11 18.79 1.67 9.63
CA THR A 11 18.13 2.79 10.32
C THR A 11 18.79 4.13 10.04
N THR A 12 20.12 4.17 9.98
CA THR A 12 20.89 5.42 9.94
C THR A 12 21.17 5.91 8.52
N SER A 13 21.16 5.01 7.52
CA SER A 13 21.52 5.36 6.15
C SER A 13 20.45 6.19 5.44
N LYS A 14 20.85 7.37 4.95
CA LYS A 14 20.00 8.20 4.09
C LYS A 14 20.00 7.74 2.63
N ASN A 15 20.92 6.86 2.23
CA ASN A 15 21.02 6.36 0.87
C ASN A 15 19.99 5.25 0.62
N LYS A 16 19.06 5.49 -0.32
CA LYS A 16 18.00 4.54 -0.68
C LYS A 16 18.55 3.18 -1.12
N GLU A 17 19.65 3.16 -1.88
CA GLU A 17 20.20 1.95 -2.47
C GLU A 17 20.81 1.06 -1.38
N ILE A 18 21.45 1.68 -0.39
CA ILE A 18 21.96 0.98 0.79
C ILE A 18 20.80 0.36 1.58
N ARG A 19 19.74 1.11 1.87
CA ARG A 19 18.59 0.58 2.62
C ARG A 19 17.91 -0.57 1.89
N LYS A 20 17.71 -0.45 0.57
CA LYS A 20 17.19 -1.53 -0.27
C LYS A 20 18.05 -2.78 -0.20
N THR A 21 19.36 -2.64 -0.41
CA THR A 21 20.32 -3.75 -0.37
C THR A 21 20.33 -4.45 1.00
N LEU A 22 20.21 -3.67 2.09
CA LEU A 22 20.12 -4.23 3.44
C LEU A 22 18.80 -4.99 3.67
N CYS A 23 17.69 -4.52 3.09
CA CYS A 23 16.41 -5.25 3.14
C CYS A 23 16.46 -6.56 2.34
N GLU A 24 17.10 -6.55 1.16
CA GLU A 24 17.36 -7.76 0.37
C GLU A 24 18.25 -8.74 1.14
N PHE A 25 19.29 -8.26 1.80
CA PHE A 25 20.14 -9.11 2.62
C PHE A 25 19.39 -9.70 3.82
N LEU A 26 18.51 -8.93 4.46
CA LEU A 26 17.63 -9.44 5.54
C LEU A 26 16.73 -10.56 5.03
N ASP A 27 16.13 -10.40 3.85
CA ASP A 27 15.33 -11.43 3.18
C ASP A 27 16.12 -12.71 2.96
N GLN A 28 17.33 -12.60 2.39
CA GLN A 28 18.21 -13.76 2.20
C GLN A 28 18.59 -14.43 3.51
N LEU A 29 18.88 -13.66 4.56
CA LEU A 29 19.30 -14.17 5.85
C LEU A 29 18.23 -15.05 6.49
N VAL A 30 16.98 -14.57 6.54
CA VAL A 30 15.90 -15.32 7.18
C VAL A 30 15.52 -16.59 6.41
N HIS A 31 15.80 -16.66 5.11
CA HIS A 31 15.54 -17.87 4.31
C HIS A 31 16.69 -18.88 4.31
N THR A 32 17.91 -18.45 4.66
CA THR A 32 19.12 -19.30 4.53
C THR A 32 19.70 -19.72 5.87
N TRP A 33 19.43 -18.98 6.96
CA TRP A 33 20.02 -19.27 8.25
C TRP A 33 19.13 -20.20 9.09
N PRO A 34 19.70 -21.14 9.85
CA PRO A 34 18.93 -21.98 10.75
C PRO A 34 18.45 -21.18 11.97
N THR A 35 17.30 -21.55 12.54
CA THR A 35 16.64 -20.84 13.67
C THR A 35 17.61 -20.52 14.82
N HIS A 36 18.41 -21.50 15.26
CA HIS A 36 19.32 -21.35 16.41
C HIS A 36 20.39 -20.27 16.20
N ALA A 37 20.77 -19.98 14.95
CA ALA A 37 21.74 -18.93 14.63
C ALA A 37 21.12 -17.53 14.72
N MET A 38 19.80 -17.43 14.62
CA MET A 38 19.03 -16.19 14.63
C MET A 38 18.38 -15.88 15.99
N ASP A 39 18.14 -16.91 16.81
CA ASP A 39 17.36 -16.83 18.05
C ASP A 39 17.79 -15.68 18.99
N LYS A 40 19.10 -15.54 19.23
CA LYS A 40 19.68 -14.47 20.06
C LYS A 40 19.43 -13.04 19.53
N HIS A 41 19.03 -12.92 18.28
CA HIS A 41 18.84 -11.65 17.56
C HIS A 41 17.44 -11.54 16.96
N SER A 42 16.50 -12.41 17.33
CA SER A 42 15.14 -12.45 16.79
C SER A 42 14.42 -11.10 16.92
N ALA A 43 14.54 -10.43 18.06
CA ALA A 43 13.97 -9.10 18.28
C ALA A 43 14.58 -8.02 17.36
N LEU A 44 15.91 -8.03 17.16
CA LEU A 44 16.59 -7.09 16.27
C LEU A 44 16.20 -7.32 14.80
N LEU A 45 16.01 -8.59 14.41
CA LEU A 45 15.49 -8.93 13.10
C LEU A 45 14.08 -8.38 12.89
N ALA A 46 13.19 -8.56 13.87
CA ALA A 46 11.83 -8.01 13.82
C ALA A 46 11.85 -6.47 13.69
N GLU A 47 12.73 -5.78 14.42
CA GLU A 47 12.90 -4.32 14.28
C GLU A 47 13.39 -3.90 12.89
N GLY A 48 14.38 -4.62 12.33
CA GLY A 48 14.89 -4.38 10.98
C GLY A 48 13.81 -4.57 9.93
N ILE A 49 13.06 -5.67 10.00
CA ILE A 49 11.94 -5.99 9.11
C ILE A 49 10.85 -4.91 9.22
N LYS A 50 10.48 -4.50 10.45
CA LYS A 50 9.51 -3.43 10.67
C LYS A 50 9.93 -2.14 9.98
N LYS A 51 11.20 -1.74 10.11
CA LYS A 51 11.71 -0.52 9.50
C LYS A 51 11.66 -0.60 7.98
N GLY A 52 12.07 -1.72 7.40
CA GLY A 52 12.04 -1.90 5.96
C GLY A 52 10.61 -1.96 5.37
N ILE A 53 9.64 -2.55 6.08
CA ILE A 53 8.21 -2.51 5.69
C ILE A 53 7.67 -1.08 5.62
N CYS A 54 8.17 -0.20 6.48
CA CYS A 54 7.81 1.20 6.55
C CYS A 54 8.75 2.12 5.74
N ASP A 55 9.65 1.58 4.90
CA ASP A 55 10.59 2.40 4.12
C ASP A 55 9.86 3.22 3.05
N ALA A 56 10.43 4.38 2.72
CA ALA A 56 9.94 5.22 1.64
C ALA A 56 10.14 4.56 0.26
N ASP A 57 11.16 3.72 0.11
CA ASP A 57 11.46 3.02 -1.14
C ASP A 57 10.57 1.78 -1.31
N SER A 58 9.98 1.60 -2.49
CA SER A 58 9.06 0.48 -2.76
C SER A 58 9.76 -0.87 -2.85
N GLU A 59 11.00 -0.92 -3.36
CA GLU A 59 11.75 -2.17 -3.46
C GLU A 59 12.22 -2.63 -2.08
N ALA A 60 12.70 -1.70 -1.25
CA ALA A 60 13.01 -1.98 0.16
C ALA A 60 11.80 -2.59 0.88
N ARG A 61 10.62 -1.98 0.74
CA ARG A 61 9.37 -2.53 1.28
C ARG A 61 9.07 -3.92 0.74
N ALA A 62 9.30 -4.19 -0.54
CA ALA A 62 9.04 -5.49 -1.14
C ALA A 62 9.93 -6.59 -0.54
N PHE A 63 11.23 -6.35 -0.40
CA PHE A 63 12.13 -7.30 0.25
C PHE A 63 11.76 -7.52 1.72
N SER A 64 11.40 -6.47 2.46
CA SER A 64 11.03 -6.64 3.87
C SER A 64 9.73 -7.40 4.08
N ARG A 65 8.78 -7.33 3.15
CA ARG A 65 7.58 -8.18 3.21
C ARG A 65 7.88 -9.66 2.98
N LYS A 66 8.82 -9.98 2.08
CA LYS A 66 9.33 -11.36 1.92
C LYS A 66 10.06 -11.82 3.18
N ALA A 67 10.93 -10.96 3.72
CA ALA A 67 11.66 -11.22 4.94
C ALA A 67 10.73 -11.47 6.15
N TYR A 68 9.58 -10.80 6.21
CA TYR A 68 8.57 -11.07 7.24
C TYR A 68 8.08 -12.52 7.22
N TRP A 69 7.78 -13.07 6.04
CA TRP A 69 7.29 -14.45 5.92
C TRP A 69 8.37 -15.47 6.26
N GLY A 70 9.59 -15.28 5.76
CA GLY A 70 10.72 -16.11 6.18
C GLY A 70 10.96 -16.04 7.69
N TYR A 71 10.87 -14.85 8.29
CA TYR A 71 10.96 -14.70 9.75
C TYR A 71 9.83 -15.42 10.51
N ALA A 72 8.60 -15.38 9.98
CA ALA A 72 7.44 -16.05 10.58
C ALA A 72 7.54 -17.58 10.57
N ASP A 73 8.25 -18.16 9.60
CA ASP A 73 8.55 -19.59 9.56
C ASP A 73 9.45 -20.03 10.72
N HIS A 74 10.27 -19.11 11.25
CA HIS A 74 11.17 -19.38 12.39
C HIS A 74 10.58 -18.95 13.74
N PHE A 75 9.92 -17.79 13.79
CA PHE A 75 9.50 -17.11 15.03
C PHE A 75 8.05 -16.62 14.92
N LYS A 76 7.11 -17.56 14.88
CA LYS A 76 5.68 -17.26 14.63
C LYS A 76 5.10 -16.27 15.64
N GLU A 77 5.34 -16.46 16.94
CA GLU A 77 4.78 -15.58 17.97
C GLU A 77 5.32 -14.15 17.87
N GLU A 78 6.61 -14.00 17.60
CA GLU A 78 7.26 -12.71 17.41
C GLU A 78 6.77 -12.04 16.13
N ALA A 79 6.55 -12.80 15.06
CA ALA A 79 6.01 -12.30 13.81
C ALA A 79 4.56 -11.81 13.98
N ASP A 80 3.75 -12.49 14.79
CA ASP A 80 2.39 -12.05 15.10
C ASP A 80 2.41 -10.75 15.94
N LYS A 81 3.30 -10.64 16.92
CA LYS A 81 3.53 -9.40 17.68
C LYS A 81 3.95 -8.25 16.76
N LEU A 82 4.87 -8.51 15.83
CA LEU A 82 5.33 -7.56 14.83
C LEU A 82 4.17 -7.09 13.95
N LEU A 83 3.39 -8.02 13.38
CA LEU A 83 2.26 -7.73 12.51
C LEU A 83 1.24 -6.82 13.23
N ASN A 84 0.89 -7.15 14.47
CA ASN A 84 -0.05 -6.37 15.27
C ASN A 84 0.47 -4.97 15.62
N SER A 85 1.79 -4.77 15.60
CA SER A 85 2.42 -3.46 15.86
C SER A 85 2.47 -2.53 14.63
N LEU A 86 2.05 -3.01 13.45
CA LEU A 86 2.03 -2.24 12.21
C LEU A 86 0.70 -1.49 12.03
N GLU A 87 0.77 -0.35 11.35
CA GLU A 87 -0.42 0.38 10.90
C GLU A 87 -1.30 -0.48 9.98
N GLY A 88 -2.60 -0.19 9.95
CA GLY A 88 -3.57 -1.00 9.20
C GLY A 88 -3.29 -1.11 7.70
N SER A 89 -2.68 -0.08 7.09
CA SER A 89 -2.27 -0.10 5.68
C SER A 89 -1.17 -1.14 5.40
N TYR A 90 -0.12 -1.16 6.22
CA TYR A 90 0.99 -2.11 6.07
C TYR A 90 0.57 -3.54 6.38
N ARG A 91 -0.31 -3.76 7.37
CA ARG A 91 -0.91 -5.08 7.64
C ARG A 91 -1.67 -5.62 6.44
N LYS A 92 -2.52 -4.81 5.83
CA LYS A 92 -3.29 -5.19 4.63
C LYS A 92 -2.37 -5.55 3.46
N MET A 93 -1.28 -4.79 3.27
CA MET A 93 -0.30 -5.10 2.24
C MET A 93 0.35 -6.48 2.45
N LEU A 94 0.78 -6.79 3.68
CA LEU A 94 1.37 -8.11 4.00
C LEU A 94 0.36 -9.25 3.77
N GLN A 95 -0.87 -9.09 4.24
CA GLN A 95 -1.91 -10.11 4.11
C GLN A 95 -2.39 -10.28 2.66
N GLY A 96 -2.43 -9.19 1.89
CA GLY A 96 -2.81 -9.23 0.47
C GLY A 96 -1.84 -10.02 -0.40
N GLU A 97 -0.54 -10.05 -0.05
CA GLU A 97 0.45 -10.89 -0.74
C GLU A 97 0.31 -12.38 -0.43
N MET A 98 -0.07 -12.73 0.81
CA MET A 98 -0.43 -14.11 1.17
C MET A 98 -1.71 -14.56 0.44
N GLY A 99 -2.62 -13.62 0.21
CA GLY A 99 -3.96 -13.84 -0.36
C GLY A 99 -4.06 -13.67 -1.88
N GLY A 100 -2.96 -13.80 -2.64
CA GLY A 100 -2.92 -13.68 -4.11
C GLY A 100 -3.86 -14.60 -4.91
N SER A 101 -4.76 -15.31 -4.24
CA SER A 101 -5.88 -16.01 -4.84
C SER A 101 -7.10 -16.03 -3.91
N MET A 102 -7.68 -14.88 -3.49
CA MET A 102 -9.13 -14.60 -3.47
C MET A 102 -9.44 -13.12 -3.08
N SER A 103 -10.08 -12.42 -4.02
CA SER A 103 -10.99 -11.28 -3.80
C SER A 103 -10.44 -9.95 -3.29
N ASN A 104 -10.00 -9.13 -4.25
CA ASN A 104 -10.19 -7.68 -4.22
C ASN A 104 -11.69 -7.35 -4.20
N SER A 105 -12.35 -7.46 -3.04
CA SER A 105 -13.68 -6.88 -2.86
C SER A 105 -13.50 -5.39 -2.59
N SER A 106 -13.48 -4.63 -3.67
CA SER A 106 -13.53 -3.18 -3.67
C SER A 106 -14.66 -2.65 -2.80
N SER A 107 -14.31 -1.63 -2.03
CA SER A 107 -15.17 -0.65 -1.37
C SER A 107 -16.52 -0.40 -2.05
N SER A 108 -17.61 -0.54 -1.30
CA SER A 108 -18.81 0.28 -1.48
C SER A 108 -19.01 1.10 -0.22
N HIS A 109 -18.47 2.32 -0.23
CA HIS A 109 -18.78 3.35 0.74
C HIS A 109 -20.20 3.85 0.45
N SER A 110 -21.23 3.14 0.93
CA SER A 110 -22.59 3.66 0.89
C SER A 110 -22.77 4.64 2.04
N LEU A 111 -22.73 5.93 1.70
CA LEU A 111 -23.09 7.04 2.56
C LEU A 111 -24.49 6.78 3.14
N GLN A 112 -24.55 6.55 4.46
CA GLN A 112 -25.78 6.58 5.24
C GLN A 112 -26.27 8.03 5.29
N HIS A 113 -26.92 8.50 4.23
CA HIS A 113 -27.68 9.75 4.27
C HIS A 113 -29.13 9.42 4.59
N GLN A 114 -29.56 9.84 5.79
CA GLN A 114 -30.97 9.90 6.18
C GLN A 114 -31.79 10.62 5.10
N SER A 115 -32.88 10.02 4.64
CA SER A 115 -34.02 10.78 4.09
C SER A 115 -35.30 9.94 4.13
N ASN A 116 -36.36 10.57 4.63
CA ASN A 116 -37.73 10.07 4.79
C ASN A 116 -38.29 9.34 3.56
N PRO A 117 -39.25 8.40 3.74
CA PRO A 117 -40.03 7.87 2.63
C PRO A 117 -41.12 8.86 2.19
N PRO A 118 -41.33 9.11 0.88
CA PRO A 118 -42.55 9.76 0.41
C PRO A 118 -43.64 8.71 0.10
N PRO A 119 -44.94 9.03 0.30
CA PRO A 119 -46.03 8.15 -0.06
C PRO A 119 -46.41 8.27 -1.55
N ALA A 120 -46.84 7.14 -2.12
CA ALA A 120 -47.24 6.93 -3.51
C ALA A 120 -48.53 7.69 -3.91
N LYS A 121 -48.61 8.17 -5.18
CA LYS A 121 -49.84 8.33 -5.98
C LYS A 121 -49.57 8.21 -7.50
N PRO A 122 -50.52 7.69 -8.31
CA PRO A 122 -50.33 7.42 -9.75
C PRO A 122 -51.07 8.38 -10.71
N ALA A 123 -50.62 8.37 -11.97
CA ALA A 123 -51.36 8.47 -13.25
C ALA A 123 -51.55 9.81 -14.04
N LEU A 124 -51.23 9.70 -15.34
CA LEU A 124 -51.78 10.32 -16.58
C LEU A 124 -51.05 11.47 -17.37
N PRO A 125 -51.20 11.55 -18.72
CA PRO A 125 -50.34 12.25 -19.73
C PRO A 125 -51.08 13.44 -20.44
N PRO A 126 -50.81 13.95 -21.69
CA PRO A 126 -49.62 14.16 -22.56
C PRO A 126 -49.46 15.63 -23.13
N ARG A 127 -48.45 15.87 -24.02
CA ARG A 127 -48.31 16.98 -25.04
C ARG A 127 -48.01 18.41 -24.52
N THR A 128 -47.30 19.35 -25.18
CA THR A 128 -46.91 19.59 -26.59
C THR A 128 -45.73 20.60 -26.67
N SER A 129 -45.09 20.63 -27.84
CA SER A 129 -44.00 21.49 -28.35
C SER A 129 -44.02 22.99 -28.04
N TRP A 130 -42.84 23.62 -28.02
CA TRP A 130 -42.52 24.71 -28.96
C TRP A 130 -41.02 24.91 -29.20
N SER A 131 -40.77 25.41 -30.41
CA SER A 131 -39.53 25.47 -31.17
C SER A 131 -38.77 26.78 -30.99
N ARG A 132 -37.53 26.79 -31.54
CA ARG A 132 -36.76 27.89 -32.19
C ARG A 132 -35.41 28.16 -31.52
N SER A 133 -34.30 27.75 -32.14
CA SER A 133 -33.57 28.40 -33.27
C SER A 133 -32.71 29.56 -32.77
N SER A 134 -31.38 29.39 -32.83
CA SER A 134 -30.45 30.07 -33.78
C SER A 134 -29.89 31.36 -33.13
N THR A 135 -28.63 31.79 -33.28
CA THR A 135 -27.61 31.62 -34.32
C THR A 135 -26.33 32.32 -33.82
N SER A 136 -25.18 31.95 -34.41
CA SER A 136 -24.01 32.81 -34.74
C SER A 136 -23.23 33.48 -33.58
N SER A 137 -21.91 33.69 -33.63
CA SER A 137 -20.98 33.81 -34.76
C SER A 137 -19.53 33.88 -34.24
N ASN A 138 -18.60 33.23 -34.96
CA ASN A 138 -17.35 33.77 -35.55
C ASN A 138 -16.36 34.57 -34.66
N SER A 139 -15.03 34.56 -34.80
CA SER A 139 -13.97 33.75 -35.43
C SER A 139 -12.66 34.55 -35.20
N THR A 140 -11.52 33.83 -35.16
CA THR A 140 -10.16 34.18 -35.63
C THR A 140 -9.48 35.50 -35.24
N SER A 141 -8.19 35.37 -34.86
CA SER A 141 -6.98 36.05 -35.42
C SER A 141 -5.85 35.95 -34.40
N ASP A 142 -4.56 35.89 -34.69
CA ASP A 142 -3.73 35.44 -35.81
C ASP A 142 -2.30 35.47 -35.25
N TYR A 143 -1.40 34.63 -35.76
CA TYR A 143 0.00 34.56 -35.34
C TYR A 143 0.83 35.59 -36.12
N HIS A 144 1.71 36.35 -35.48
CA HIS A 144 2.87 36.94 -36.17
C HIS A 144 4.13 37.07 -35.31
N HIS A 145 5.23 36.65 -35.93
CA HIS A 145 6.65 36.68 -35.56
C HIS A 145 7.27 38.09 -35.68
N HIS A 146 8.17 38.43 -34.74
CA HIS A 146 9.52 39.06 -34.85
C HIS A 146 9.79 40.28 -35.78
N PRO A 147 10.92 41.01 -35.63
CA PRO A 147 12.13 40.78 -34.83
C PRO A 147 12.20 41.52 -33.50
#